data_AF-A0A661ZWH2-F1
#
_entry.id   AF-A0A661ZWH2-F1
#
_cell.length_a   1.000
_cell.length_b   1.000
_cell.length_c   1.000
_cell.angle_alpha   90.00
_cell.angle_beta   90.00
_cell.angle_gamma   90.00
#
_symmetry.space_group_name_H-M   'P 1'
#
loop_
_entity.id
_entity.type
_entity.pdbx_description
1 polymer ?
#
loop_
_entity_poly.entity_id
_entity_poly.type
_entity_poly.pdbx_seq_one_letter_code
_entity_poly.pdbx_strand_id
1 'polypeptide(L)'
;MDTNTKKLRIELLVAGPPTKKCKQLIQMMTSFLEQYPDKLHLDIYYAGEAMTIIPTDGYQRDPADKNRRVPSAYINGKKIASREVPDKDDVEKILISEISKGEDNWQ
;
A
#
# COMPACT_ATOMS: atom_id res chain seq x y z
N MET A 1 -3.13 -16.96 23.07
CA MET A 1 -2.67 -17.58 21.82
C MET A 1 -2.73 -16.50 20.78
N ASP A 2 -1.65 -15.77 20.59
CA ASP A 2 -1.56 -14.78 19.51
C ASP A 2 -1.39 -15.57 18.21
N THR A 3 -2.51 -15.87 17.55
CA THR A 3 -2.47 -16.24 16.14
C THR A 3 -1.94 -15.01 15.42
N ASN A 4 -0.68 -15.06 15.02
CA ASN A 4 -0.03 -14.06 14.19
C ASN A 4 -0.68 -14.11 12.79
N THR A 5 -1.92 -13.65 12.70
CA THR A 5 -2.71 -13.65 11.47
C THR A 5 -2.04 -12.69 10.52
N LYS A 6 -1.44 -13.25 9.47
CA LYS A 6 -0.74 -12.48 8.45
C LYS A 6 -1.77 -11.61 7.73
N LYS A 7 -1.46 -10.33 7.53
CA LYS A 7 -2.33 -9.39 6.83
C LYS A 7 -1.72 -9.00 5.49
N LEU A 8 -2.55 -8.81 4.48
CA LEU A 8 -2.15 -8.32 3.16
C LEU A 8 -1.66 -6.88 3.31
N ARG A 9 -0.41 -6.63 2.91
CA ARG A 9 0.21 -5.31 3.05
C ARG A 9 -0.21 -4.36 1.93
N ILE A 10 -0.62 -3.17 2.33
CA ILE A 10 -0.80 -2.00 1.48
C ILE A 10 0.29 -1.02 1.87
N GLU A 11 1.04 -0.53 0.90
CA GLU A 11 2.17 0.36 1.15
C GLU A 11 2.03 1.63 0.33
N LEU A 12 2.15 2.78 1.00
CA LEU A 12 2.07 4.09 0.39
C LEU A 12 3.40 4.83 0.49
N LEU A 13 3.83 5.45 -0.61
CA LEU A 13 4.84 6.51 -0.56
C LEU A 13 4.14 7.86 -0.77
N VAL A 14 4.22 8.74 0.22
CA VAL A 14 3.57 10.06 0.23
C VAL A 14 4.57 11.18 0.53
N ALA A 15 4.20 12.43 0.24
CA ALA A 15 5.02 13.58 0.62
C ALA A 15 4.87 13.89 2.11
N GLY A 16 5.93 14.41 2.74
CA GLY A 16 5.87 15.09 4.04
C GLY A 16 6.00 16.61 3.83
N PRO A 17 4.95 17.42 4.05
CA PRO A 17 3.56 17.05 4.38
C PRO A 17 2.75 16.50 3.18
N PRO A 18 1.65 15.74 3.42
CA PRO A 18 0.85 15.16 2.34
C PRO A 18 0.17 16.18 1.44
N THR A 19 0.37 16.05 0.11
CA THR A 19 -0.35 16.84 -0.90
C THR A 19 -1.82 16.40 -1.03
N LYS A 20 -2.65 17.15 -1.79
CA LYS A 20 -4.05 16.79 -2.05
C LYS A 20 -4.21 15.34 -2.55
N LYS A 21 -3.39 14.93 -3.52
CA LYS A 21 -3.41 13.56 -4.06
C LYS A 21 -2.96 12.52 -3.02
N CYS A 22 -1.96 12.84 -2.20
CA CYS A 22 -1.55 11.95 -1.10
C CYS A 22 -2.69 11.74 -0.10
N LYS A 23 -3.38 12.81 0.30
CA LYS A 23 -4.53 12.72 1.23
C LYS A 23 -5.67 11.89 0.65
N GLN A 24 -6.00 12.09 -0.62
CA GLN A 24 -7.02 11.30 -1.31
C GLN A 24 -6.66 9.81 -1.36
N LEU A 25 -5.40 9.50 -1.67
CA LEU A 25 -4.91 8.12 -1.70
C LEU A 25 -4.93 7.47 -0.31
N ILE A 26 -4.48 8.19 0.73
CA ILE A 26 -4.57 7.72 2.13
C ILE A 26 -6.02 7.43 2.49
N GLN A 27 -6.93 8.37 2.24
CA GLN A 27 -8.36 8.21 2.56
C GLN A 27 -8.98 7.01 1.83
N MET A 28 -8.64 6.81 0.55
CA MET A 28 -9.09 5.64 -0.22
C MET A 28 -8.62 4.35 0.44
N MET A 29 -7.33 4.22 0.77
CA MET A 29 -6.80 3.01 1.38
C MET A 29 -7.34 2.78 2.79
N THR A 30 -7.49 3.82 3.61
CA THR A 30 -8.12 3.73 4.92
C THR A 30 -9.56 3.21 4.82
N SER A 31 -10.32 3.63 3.80
CA SER A 31 -11.68 3.11 3.60
C SER A 31 -11.72 1.61 3.27
N PHE A 32 -10.68 1.05 2.66
CA PHE A 32 -10.56 -0.39 2.47
C PHE A 32 -10.17 -1.11 3.76
N LEU A 33 -9.33 -0.50 4.61
CA LEU A 33 -9.01 -1.04 5.94
C LEU A 33 -10.26 -1.15 6.82
N GLU A 34 -11.18 -0.19 6.72
CA GLU A 34 -12.46 -0.24 7.44
C GLU A 34 -13.37 -1.39 6.94
N GLN A 35 -13.32 -1.71 5.65
CA GLN A 35 -14.08 -2.81 5.05
C GLN A 35 -13.46 -4.19 5.35
N TYR A 36 -12.14 -4.26 5.49
CA TYR A 36 -11.38 -5.51 5.67
C TYR A 36 -10.37 -5.42 6.83
N PRO A 37 -10.81 -5.11 8.07
CA PRO A 37 -9.91 -4.77 9.18
C PRO A 37 -8.98 -5.91 9.60
N ASP A 38 -9.42 -7.16 9.43
CA ASP A 38 -8.65 -8.34 9.81
C ASP A 38 -7.76 -8.87 8.69
N LYS A 39 -7.87 -8.31 7.48
CA LYS A 39 -7.18 -8.81 6.29
C LYS A 39 -6.13 -7.85 5.75
N LEU A 40 -6.25 -6.55 6.04
CA LEU A 40 -5.36 -5.53 5.49
C LEU A 40 -4.47 -4.88 6.56
N HIS A 41 -3.25 -4.54 6.16
CA HIS A 41 -2.33 -3.71 6.93
C HIS A 41 -1.83 -2.56 6.07
N LEU A 42 -1.76 -1.35 6.62
CA LEU A 42 -1.34 -0.15 5.88
C LEU A 42 -0.04 0.40 6.45
N ASP A 43 1.00 0.42 5.61
CA ASP A 43 2.26 1.08 5.86
C ASP A 43 2.33 2.39 5.05
N ILE A 44 2.69 3.49 5.71
CA ILE A 44 2.86 4.79 5.06
C ILE A 44 4.30 5.25 5.23
N TYR A 45 4.98 5.41 4.11
CA TYR A 45 6.33 5.93 4.02
C TYR A 45 6.29 7.38 3.55
N TYR A 46 6.96 8.27 4.27
CA TYR A 46 7.09 9.68 3.90
C TYR A 46 8.39 9.91 3.13
N ALA A 47 8.27 10.58 1.98
CA ALA A 47 9.42 10.90 1.13
C ALA A 47 10.40 11.81 1.88
N GLY A 48 11.68 11.39 1.92
CA GLY A 48 12.74 12.09 2.64
C GLY A 48 12.93 11.64 4.09
N GLU A 49 12.07 10.74 4.59
CA GLU A 49 12.20 10.16 5.94
C GLU A 49 12.79 8.74 5.88
N ALA A 50 13.45 8.34 6.97
CA ALA A 50 13.96 6.99 7.11
C ALA A 50 12.80 6.01 7.32
N MET A 51 12.77 4.92 6.55
CA MET A 51 11.79 3.85 6.73
C MET A 51 12.12 3.04 7.99
N THR A 52 11.19 2.98 8.93
CA THR A 52 11.32 2.21 10.19
C THR A 52 10.76 0.79 10.08
N ILE A 53 9.93 0.54 9.07
CA ILE A 53 9.32 -0.75 8.76
C ILE A 53 9.96 -1.27 7.47
N ILE A 54 10.32 -2.56 7.45
CA ILE A 54 10.89 -3.20 6.26
C ILE A 54 9.79 -3.30 5.19
N PRO A 55 9.95 -2.67 4.01
CA PRO A 55 8.96 -2.76 2.95
C PRO A 55 8.96 -4.13 2.28
N THR A 56 7.89 -4.45 1.57
CA THR A 56 7.81 -5.68 0.76
C THR A 56 8.90 -5.72 -0.33
N ASP A 57 9.23 -6.92 -0.82
CA ASP A 57 10.25 -7.08 -1.87
C ASP A 57 9.89 -6.32 -3.15
N GLY A 58 8.59 -6.25 -3.46
CA GLY A 58 8.11 -5.52 -4.62
C GLY A 58 8.26 -4.01 -4.46
N TYR A 59 8.00 -3.48 -3.25
CA TYR A 59 8.31 -2.09 -2.93
C TYR A 59 9.82 -1.83 -3.01
N GLN A 60 10.67 -2.68 -2.43
CA GLN A 60 12.12 -2.47 -2.43
C GLN A 60 12.73 -2.51 -3.84
N ARG A 61 12.25 -3.42 -4.70
CA ARG A 61 12.75 -3.61 -6.08
C ARG A 61 12.28 -2.54 -7.07
N ASP A 62 11.22 -1.79 -6.78
CA ASP A 62 10.84 -0.65 -7.61
C ASP A 62 12.00 0.37 -7.63
N PRO A 63 12.45 0.92 -8.77
CA PRO A 63 13.66 1.74 -8.81
C PRO A 63 13.54 3.00 -7.92
N ALA A 64 14.18 2.97 -6.76
CA ALA A 64 14.06 3.96 -5.69
C ALA A 64 14.54 5.37 -6.08
N ASP A 65 15.47 5.49 -7.03
CA ASP A 65 16.26 6.71 -7.20
C ASP A 65 15.73 7.73 -8.22
N LYS A 66 14.86 7.34 -9.18
CA LYS A 66 14.37 8.26 -10.24
C LYS A 66 12.92 8.09 -10.65
N ASN A 67 12.33 6.92 -10.40
CA ASN A 67 11.01 6.57 -10.92
C ASN A 67 9.95 6.36 -9.85
N ARG A 68 10.32 6.26 -8.57
CA ARG A 68 9.34 6.23 -7.50
C ARG A 68 8.82 7.64 -7.24
N ARG A 69 7.66 7.93 -7.81
CA ARG A 69 7.04 9.24 -7.79
C ARG A 69 6.01 9.31 -6.67
N VAL A 70 5.88 10.48 -6.07
CA VAL A 70 4.89 10.72 -5.02
C VAL A 70 3.59 11.25 -5.66
N PRO A 71 2.41 10.77 -5.24
CA PRO A 71 2.20 9.58 -4.43
C PRO A 71 2.46 8.27 -5.23
N SER A 72 2.77 7.18 -4.54
CA SER A 72 2.71 5.81 -5.10
C SER A 72 2.02 4.87 -4.12
N ALA A 73 1.36 3.83 -4.64
CA ALA A 73 0.73 2.79 -3.85
C ALA A 73 1.10 1.40 -4.36
N TYR A 74 1.19 0.46 -3.42
CA TYR A 74 1.47 -0.94 -3.66
C TYR A 74 0.49 -1.79 -2.85
N ILE A 75 0.10 -2.93 -3.42
CA ILE A 75 -0.61 -4.00 -2.72
C ILE A 75 0.27 -5.23 -2.82
N ASN A 76 0.70 -5.77 -1.69
CA ASN A 76 1.55 -6.96 -1.62
C ASN A 76 2.83 -6.83 -2.47
N GLY A 77 3.44 -5.64 -2.44
CA GLY A 77 4.59 -5.28 -3.28
C GLY A 77 4.29 -5.04 -4.77
N LYS A 78 3.07 -5.25 -5.25
CA LYS A 78 2.68 -4.91 -6.62
C LYS A 78 2.27 -3.43 -6.69
N LYS A 79 2.95 -2.65 -7.53
CA LYS A 79 2.63 -1.25 -7.78
C LYS A 79 1.27 -1.10 -8.46
N ILE A 80 0.39 -0.30 -7.88
CA ILE A 80 -0.96 -0.02 -8.40
C ILE A 80 -1.18 1.45 -8.75
N ALA A 81 -0.36 2.36 -8.21
CA ALA A 81 -0.46 3.78 -8.51
C ALA A 81 0.91 4.46 -8.50
N SER A 82 1.04 5.50 -9.33
CA SER A 82 2.18 6.42 -9.31
C SER A 82 1.77 7.79 -9.86
N ARG A 83 2.16 8.87 -9.19
CA ARG A 83 1.81 10.30 -9.46
C ARG A 83 0.33 10.67 -9.33
N GLU A 84 -0.56 9.72 -9.53
CA GLU A 84 -2.01 9.90 -9.56
C GLU A 84 -2.72 9.04 -8.50
N VAL A 85 -3.95 9.44 -8.18
CA VAL A 85 -4.88 8.62 -7.42
C VAL A 85 -5.51 7.64 -8.42
N PRO A 86 -5.39 6.32 -8.21
CA PRO A 86 -6.00 5.34 -9.11
C PRO A 86 -7.53 5.36 -8.98
N ASP A 87 -8.22 4.73 -9.91
CA ASP A 87 -9.65 4.50 -9.78
C ASP A 87 -9.94 3.54 -8.61
N LYS A 88 -11.01 3.81 -7.85
CA LYS A 88 -11.32 3.04 -6.64
C LYS A 88 -11.73 1.61 -6.97
N ASP A 89 -12.56 1.41 -7.99
CA ASP A 89 -13.12 0.11 -8.34
C ASP A 89 -12.02 -0.82 -8.88
N ASP A 90 -11.05 -0.26 -9.60
CA ASP A 90 -9.90 -1.02 -10.08
C ASP A 90 -8.96 -1.44 -8.94
N VAL A 91 -8.74 -0.58 -7.94
CA VAL A 91 -8.00 -0.96 -6.74
C VAL A 91 -8.74 -2.05 -5.95
N GLU A 92 -10.06 -1.93 -5.81
CA GLU A 92 -10.89 -2.91 -5.11
C GLU A 92 -10.82 -4.29 -5.78
N LYS A 93 -10.89 -4.36 -7.11
CA LYS A 93 -10.71 -5.63 -7.86
C LYS A 93 -9.35 -6.26 -7.58
N ILE A 94 -8.28 -5.47 -7.52
CA ILE A 94 -6.94 -5.96 -7.21
C ILE A 94 -6.90 -6.47 -5.77
N LEU A 95 -7.46 -5.72 -4.81
CA LEU A 95 -7.52 -6.13 -3.40
C LEU A 95 -8.26 -7.46 -3.24
N ILE A 96 -9.46 -7.59 -3.79
CA ILE A 96 -10.26 -8.82 -3.73
C ILE A 96 -9.49 -9.99 -4.36
N SER A 97 -8.82 -9.75 -5.49
CA SER A 97 -8.00 -10.77 -6.15
C SER A 97 -6.78 -11.19 -5.33
N GLU A 98 -6.17 -10.31 -4.53
CA GLU A 98 -5.04 -10.67 -3.66
C GLU A 98 -5.52 -11.33 -2.36
N ILE A 99 -6.66 -10.88 -1.81
CA ILE A 99 -7.29 -11.48 -0.63
C ILE A 99 -7.68 -12.94 -0.93
N SER A 100 -8.24 -13.22 -2.11
CA SER A 100 -8.68 -14.56 -2.50
C SER A 100 -7.54 -15.57 -2.67
N LYS A 101 -6.29 -15.11 -2.86
CA LYS A 101 -5.10 -15.99 -2.88
C LYS A 101 -4.73 -16.53 -1.50
N GLY A 102 -5.25 -15.93 -0.43
CA GLY A 102 -5.01 -16.38 0.94
C GLY A 102 -3.64 -16.00 1.52
N GLU A 103 -3.53 -16.20 2.83
CA GLU A 103 -2.45 -15.68 3.68
C GLU A 103 -1.05 -16.22 3.31
N ASP A 104 -0.99 -17.43 2.75
CA ASP A 104 0.26 -18.04 2.29
C ASP A 104 0.94 -17.26 1.15
N ASN A 105 0.19 -16.41 0.45
CA ASN A 105 0.67 -15.61 -0.68
C ASN A 105 0.94 -14.14 -0.33
N TRP A 106 0.74 -13.74 0.93
CA TRP A 106 0.98 -12.37 1.37
C TRP A 106 2.45 -12.19 1.75
N GLN A 107 3.00 -10.99 1.63
CA GLN A 107 4.38 -10.65 2.02
C GLN A 107 4.40 -9.99 3.38
#